data_AF-A0A950RE54-F1
#
_entry.id   AF-A0A950RE54-F1
#
_cell.length_a   1.000
_cell.length_b   1.000
_cell.length_c   1.000
_cell.angle_alpha   90.00
_cell.angle_beta   90.00
_cell.angle_gamma   90.00
#
_symmetry.space_group_name_H-M   'P 1'
#
loop_
_entity.id
_entity.type
_entity.pdbx_description
1 polymer ?
#
loop_
_entity_poly.entity_id
_entity_poly.type
_entity_poly.pdbx_seq_one_letter_code
_entity_poly.pdbx_strand_id
1 'polypeptide(L)'
;DDANNQRLLAELAPLPDDRRAAYYVCVAALADPQGEVRAVVEGCCHGVILRELHGTGGFGYDPLFLVPEYHHTFGELSPRVKHALSHRARALEHLRPVLRKLLLSSSDQPPNSQSTQEGPARPPMEK
;
A
#
# COMPACT_ATOMS: atom_id res chain seq x y z
N ASP A 1 -10.59 17.93 -7.00
CA ASP A 1 -9.19 17.94 -7.47
C ASP A 1 -8.74 19.31 -7.93
N ASP A 2 -9.52 20.00 -8.77
CA ASP A 2 -9.16 21.31 -9.33
C ASP A 2 -8.70 22.37 -8.31
N ALA A 3 -9.43 22.56 -7.21
CA ALA A 3 -9.02 23.52 -6.18
C ALA A 3 -7.67 23.19 -5.54
N ASN A 4 -7.37 21.89 -5.35
CA ASN A 4 -6.08 21.43 -4.84
C ASN A 4 -4.96 21.64 -5.86
N ASN A 5 -5.25 21.37 -7.14
CA ASN A 5 -4.32 21.59 -8.25
C ASN A 5 -3.99 23.08 -8.40
N GLN A 6 -4.98 23.96 -8.34
CA GLN A 6 -4.80 25.42 -8.36
C GLN A 6 -3.96 25.90 -7.18
N ARG A 7 -4.25 25.40 -5.97
CA ARG A 7 -3.47 25.72 -4.78
C ARG A 7 -2.02 25.27 -4.91
N LEU A 8 -1.78 24.03 -5.35
CA LEU A 8 -0.44 23.49 -5.58
C LEU A 8 0.34 24.34 -6.58
N LEU A 9 -0.28 24.70 -7.70
CA LEU A 9 0.34 25.55 -8.72
C LEU A 9 0.68 26.94 -8.18
N ALA A 10 -0.21 27.54 -7.39
CA ALA A 10 0.04 28.85 -6.77
C ALA A 10 1.20 28.79 -5.75
N GLU A 11 1.24 27.76 -4.91
CA GLU A 11 2.31 27.59 -3.91
C GLU A 11 3.67 27.31 -4.55
N LEU A 12 3.70 26.56 -5.67
CA LEU A 12 4.93 26.25 -6.40
C LEU A 12 5.30 27.27 -7.48
N ALA A 13 4.44 28.25 -7.79
CA ALA A 13 4.69 29.27 -8.81
C ALA A 13 6.05 29.98 -8.69
N PRO A 14 6.51 30.41 -7.49
CA PRO A 14 7.79 31.11 -7.34
C PRO A 14 9.01 30.18 -7.43
N LEU A 15 8.83 28.86 -7.43
CA LEU A 15 9.95 27.92 -7.48
C LEU A 15 10.49 27.75 -8.90
N PRO A 16 11.82 27.68 -9.07
CA PRO A 16 12.43 27.26 -10.33
C PRO A 16 12.15 25.77 -10.61
N ASP A 17 12.28 25.35 -11.87
CA ASP A 17 11.85 24.02 -12.31
C ASP A 17 12.63 22.87 -11.66
N ASP A 18 13.90 23.09 -11.35
CA ASP A 18 14.78 22.15 -10.63
C ASP A 18 14.38 21.92 -9.16
N ARG A 19 13.51 22.77 -8.60
CA ARG A 19 13.00 22.66 -7.22
C ARG A 19 11.56 22.15 -7.14
N ARG A 20 11.05 21.54 -8.21
CA ARG A 20 9.68 20.99 -8.29
C ARG A 20 9.63 19.46 -8.21
N ALA A 21 10.71 18.82 -7.77
CA ALA A 21 10.75 17.39 -7.53
C ALA A 21 9.70 16.98 -6.50
N ALA A 22 8.95 15.93 -6.79
CA ALA A 22 7.90 15.40 -5.94
C ALA A 22 7.84 13.87 -6.07
N TYR A 23 7.11 13.23 -5.18
CA TYR A 23 6.83 11.80 -5.31
C TYR A 23 5.46 11.48 -4.75
N TYR A 24 4.80 10.50 -5.35
CA TYR A 24 3.68 9.83 -4.71
C TYR A 24 4.20 8.72 -3.80
N VAL A 25 3.54 8.55 -2.64
CA VAL A 25 3.82 7.48 -1.68
C VAL A 25 2.55 6.69 -1.39
N CYS A 26 2.66 5.36 -1.36
CA CYS A 26 1.63 4.44 -0.85
C CYS A 26 2.22 3.65 0.29
N VAL A 27 1.60 3.73 1.47
CA VAL A 27 1.87 2.84 2.59
C VAL A 27 0.74 1.83 2.68
N ALA A 28 1.05 0.55 2.74
CA ALA A 28 0.09 -0.53 2.92
C ALA A 28 0.44 -1.34 4.17
N ALA A 29 -0.54 -1.55 5.04
CA ALA A 29 -0.39 -2.38 6.24
C ALA A 29 -1.23 -3.65 6.09
N LEU A 30 -0.66 -4.79 6.51
CA LEU A 30 -1.33 -6.07 6.59
C LEU A 30 -1.41 -6.47 8.06
N ALA A 31 -2.64 -6.59 8.58
CA ALA A 31 -2.92 -7.10 9.91
C ALA A 31 -3.61 -8.46 9.81
N ASP A 32 -3.42 -9.30 10.83
CA ASP A 32 -4.14 -10.57 10.96
C ASP A 32 -5.50 -10.38 11.67
N PRO A 33 -6.33 -11.44 11.77
CA PRO A 33 -7.63 -11.36 12.47
C PRO A 33 -7.53 -11.06 13.97
N GLN A 34 -6.37 -11.24 14.60
CA GLN A 34 -6.11 -10.90 16.00
C GLN A 34 -5.75 -9.42 16.18
N GLY A 35 -5.57 -8.69 15.07
CA GLY A 35 -5.20 -7.27 15.06
C GLY A 35 -3.69 -7.02 15.03
N GLU A 36 -2.88 -8.07 14.92
CA GLU A 36 -1.42 -7.95 14.87
C GLU A 36 -0.96 -7.53 13.48
N VAL A 37 -0.20 -6.44 13.39
CA VAL A 37 0.36 -5.95 12.13
C VAL A 37 1.50 -6.87 11.69
N ARG A 38 1.24 -7.67 10.66
CA ARG A 38 2.19 -8.63 10.10
C ARG A 38 3.20 -7.99 9.15
N ALA A 39 2.82 -6.90 8.49
CA ALA A 39 3.75 -6.08 7.72
C ALA A 39 3.21 -4.67 7.48
N VAL A 40 4.14 -3.74 7.33
CA VAL A 40 3.92 -2.41 6.74
C VAL A 40 4.91 -2.27 5.60
N VAL A 41 4.42 -1.93 4.42
CA VAL A 41 5.25 -1.71 3.23
C VAL A 41 4.96 -0.35 2.65
N GLU A 42 5.96 0.19 1.95
CA GLU A 42 5.90 1.48 1.29
C GLU A 42 6.29 1.32 -0.18
N GLY A 43 5.60 2.04 -1.06
CA GLY A 43 5.95 2.19 -2.46
C GLY A 43 5.95 3.66 -2.84
N CYS A 44 7.04 4.12 -3.45
CA CYS A 44 7.21 5.50 -3.90
C CYS A 44 7.37 5.57 -5.41
N CYS A 45 6.83 6.62 -6.02
CA CYS A 45 7.02 6.96 -7.42
C CYS A 45 7.47 8.41 -7.51
N HIS A 46 8.72 8.62 -7.94
CA HIS A 46 9.34 9.93 -8.06
C HIS A 46 8.95 10.60 -9.37
N GLY A 47 8.91 11.91 -9.36
CA GLY A 47 8.57 12.72 -10.51
C GLY A 47 8.74 14.21 -10.25
N VAL A 48 8.10 15.01 -11.09
CA VAL A 48 8.20 16.47 -11.06
C VAL A 48 6.81 17.06 -11.23
N ILE A 49 6.51 18.13 -10.50
CA ILE A 49 5.26 18.87 -10.67
C ILE A 49 5.40 19.88 -11.81
N LEU A 50 4.57 19.76 -12.84
CA LEU A 50 4.51 20.68 -13.96
C LEU A 50 3.91 22.04 -13.57
N ARG A 51 4.00 23.02 -14.48
CA ARG A 51 3.42 24.36 -14.31
C ARG A 51 1.97 24.44 -14.79
N GLU A 52 1.53 23.45 -15.56
CA GLU A 52 0.20 23.38 -16.16
C GLU A 52 -0.25 21.92 -16.26
N LEU A 53 -1.56 21.73 -16.42
CA LEU A 53 -2.20 20.43 -16.48
C LEU A 53 -1.99 19.80 -17.86
N HIS A 54 -1.39 18.61 -17.93
CA HIS A 54 -1.24 17.82 -19.15
C HIS A 54 -2.00 16.50 -19.02
N GLY A 55 -2.80 16.16 -20.03
CA GLY A 55 -3.67 14.99 -20.04
C GLY A 55 -5.02 15.20 -19.33
N THR A 56 -5.99 14.35 -19.65
CA THR A 56 -7.37 14.41 -19.12
C THR A 56 -7.75 13.19 -18.28
N GLY A 57 -6.86 12.20 -18.20
CA GLY A 57 -7.09 10.97 -17.44
C GLY A 57 -6.61 11.08 -15.99
N GLY A 58 -6.87 10.03 -15.20
CA GLY A 58 -6.43 9.96 -13.81
C GLY A 58 -7.33 10.71 -12.83
N PHE A 59 -6.77 11.01 -11.65
CA PHE A 59 -7.43 11.72 -10.57
C PHE A 59 -6.40 12.52 -9.75
N GLY A 60 -6.85 13.45 -8.91
CA GLY A 60 -5.98 14.24 -8.04
C GLY A 60 -4.97 15.08 -8.83
N TYR A 61 -3.69 14.92 -8.48
CA TYR A 61 -2.57 15.67 -9.07
C TYR A 61 -1.99 15.00 -10.32
N ASP A 62 -2.61 13.92 -10.82
CA ASP A 62 -2.09 13.14 -11.94
C ASP A 62 -1.75 13.97 -13.18
N PRO A 63 -2.59 14.95 -13.62
CA PRO A 63 -2.27 15.77 -14.79
C PRO A 63 -1.12 16.77 -14.55
N LEU A 64 -0.69 16.97 -13.30
CA LEU A 64 0.46 17.81 -12.95
C LEU A 64 1.73 17.01 -12.68
N PHE A 65 1.63 15.70 -12.47
CA PHE A 65 2.75 14.87 -12.03
C PHE A 65 3.43 14.20 -13.23
N LEU A 66 4.55 14.75 -13.67
CA LEU A 66 5.43 14.17 -14.70
C LEU A 66 6.21 12.99 -14.14
N VAL A 67 6.18 11.87 -14.85
CA VAL A 67 7.02 10.70 -14.57
C VAL A 67 8.23 10.72 -15.53
N PRO A 68 9.45 11.06 -15.06
CA PRO A 68 10.62 11.26 -15.91
C PRO A 68 10.94 10.07 -16.81
N GLU A 69 10.75 8.85 -16.31
CA GLU A 69 11.02 7.61 -17.04
C GLU A 69 10.12 7.41 -18.27
N TYR A 70 8.99 8.14 -18.35
CA TYR A 70 8.03 8.03 -19.44
C TYR A 70 7.82 9.34 -20.20
N HIS A 71 8.41 10.44 -19.74
CA HIS A 71 8.20 11.78 -20.31
C HIS A 71 6.71 12.18 -20.44
N HIS A 72 5.86 11.58 -19.60
CA HIS A 72 4.41 11.78 -19.61
C HIS A 72 3.91 12.00 -18.19
N THR A 73 2.83 12.78 -18.07
CA THR A 73 2.15 12.88 -16.78
C THR A 73 1.33 11.63 -16.50
N PHE A 74 1.00 11.39 -15.23
CA PHE A 74 -0.02 10.40 -14.95
C PHE A 74 -1.35 10.76 -15.64
N GLY A 75 -1.68 12.04 -15.87
CA GLY A 75 -2.87 12.43 -16.62
C GLY A 75 -2.92 11.91 -18.06
N GLU A 76 -1.76 11.66 -18.66
CA GLU A 76 -1.60 11.16 -20.03
C GLU A 76 -1.44 9.64 -20.10
N LEU A 77 -0.93 9.02 -19.04
CA LEU A 77 -0.69 7.57 -19.00
C LEU A 77 -2.00 6.78 -18.91
N SER A 78 -2.10 5.74 -19.76
CA SER A 78 -3.23 4.83 -19.73
C SER A 78 -3.35 4.10 -18.37
N PRO A 79 -4.57 3.68 -17.97
CA PRO A 79 -4.79 2.95 -16.71
C PRO A 79 -3.90 1.70 -16.59
N ARG A 80 -3.64 1.00 -17.71
CA ARG A 80 -2.78 -0.19 -17.74
C ARG A 80 -1.34 0.12 -17.31
N VAL A 81 -0.79 1.25 -17.74
CA VAL A 81 0.56 1.69 -17.36
C VAL A 81 0.58 2.08 -15.88
N LYS A 82 -0.44 2.81 -15.41
CA LYS A 82 -0.57 3.18 -13.99
C LYS A 82 -0.66 1.96 -13.06
N HIS A 83 -1.43 0.95 -13.43
CA HIS A 83 -1.59 -0.26 -12.62
C HIS A 83 -0.31 -1.07 -12.50
N ALA A 84 0.59 -0.98 -13.47
CA ALA A 84 1.86 -1.68 -13.41
C ALA A 84 2.94 -0.91 -12.61
N LEU A 85 2.87 0.43 -12.56
CA LEU A 85 4.04 1.25 -12.22
C LEU A 85 3.81 2.29 -11.12
N SER A 86 2.56 2.52 -10.72
CA SER A 86 2.24 3.49 -9.68
C SER A 86 2.88 3.12 -8.33
N HIS A 87 3.00 4.12 -7.46
CA HIS A 87 3.36 3.96 -6.05
C HIS A 87 2.57 2.82 -5.35
N ARG A 88 1.29 2.65 -5.69
CA ARG A 88 0.45 1.54 -5.20
C ARG A 88 0.90 0.17 -5.72
N ALA A 89 1.16 0.07 -7.02
CA ALA A 89 1.67 -1.17 -7.61
C ALA A 89 2.98 -1.59 -6.95
N ARG A 90 3.90 -0.63 -6.74
CA ARG A 90 5.17 -0.85 -6.03
C ARG A 90 4.95 -1.31 -4.59
N ALA A 91 4.05 -0.66 -3.85
CA ALA A 91 3.73 -1.08 -2.49
C ALA A 91 3.17 -2.51 -2.44
N LEU A 92 2.26 -2.87 -3.35
CA LEU A 92 1.69 -4.23 -3.41
C LEU A 92 2.72 -5.28 -3.82
N GLU A 93 3.64 -4.96 -4.74
CA GLU A 93 4.76 -5.83 -5.08
C GLU A 93 5.68 -6.10 -3.88
N HIS A 94 5.90 -5.08 -3.02
CA HIS A 94 6.62 -5.26 -1.75
C HIS A 94 5.82 -6.09 -0.73
N LEU A 95 4.49 -6.03 -0.74
CA LEU A 95 3.65 -6.82 0.16
C LEU A 95 3.57 -8.30 -0.24
N ARG A 96 3.58 -8.57 -1.55
CA ARG A 96 3.42 -9.91 -2.13
C ARG A 96 4.31 -11.00 -1.50
N PRO A 97 5.62 -10.82 -1.29
CA PRO A 97 6.44 -11.85 -0.64
C PRO A 97 6.06 -12.11 0.82
N VAL A 98 5.61 -11.09 1.57
CA VAL A 98 5.12 -11.27 2.93
C VAL A 98 3.84 -12.10 2.93
N LEU A 99 2.88 -11.71 2.08
CA LEU A 99 1.61 -12.43 1.94
C LEU A 99 1.86 -13.90 1.57
N ARG A 100 2.77 -14.16 0.63
CA ARG A 100 3.15 -15.52 0.23
C ARG A 100 3.72 -16.32 1.41
N LYS A 101 4.61 -15.72 2.22
CA LYS A 101 5.16 -16.39 3.42
C LYS A 101 4.06 -16.76 4.40
N LEU A 102 3.14 -15.84 4.69
CA LEU A 102 2.04 -16.06 5.63
C LEU A 102 1.08 -17.16 5.15
N LEU A 103 0.76 -17.19 3.86
CA LEU A 103 -0.08 -18.25 3.28
C LEU A 103 0.60 -19.62 3.33
N LEU A 104 1.92 -19.68 3.12
CA LEU A 104 2.69 -20.93 3.16
C LEU A 104 2.99 -21.40 4.60
N SER A 105 3.03 -20.51 5.57
CA SER A 105 3.21 -20.86 6.99
C SER A 105 1.91 -21.27 7.69
N SER A 106 0.76 -21.10 7.04
CA SER A 106 -0.57 -21.36 7.63
C SER A 106 -1.14 -22.75 7.31
N SER A 107 -0.37 -23.63 6.68
CA SER A 107 -0.82 -24.97 6.26
C SER A 107 -0.59 -26.08 7.30
N ASP A 108 -0.65 -25.80 8.60
CA ASP A 108 -0.80 -26.87 9.59
C ASP A 108 -1.28 -26.37 10.97
N GLN A 109 -2.48 -26.80 11.37
CA GLN A 109 -2.91 -27.13 12.74
C GLN A 109 -4.40 -27.56 12.70
N PRO A 110 -4.71 -28.87 12.72
CA PRO A 110 -6.07 -29.32 13.02
C PRO A 110 -6.45 -28.99 14.48
N PRO A 111 -7.74 -28.78 14.80
CA PRO A 111 -8.18 -28.55 16.17
C PRO A 111 -7.83 -29.77 17.04
N ASN A 112 -7.02 -29.52 18.06
CA ASN A 112 -6.63 -30.48 19.09
C ASN A 112 -7.88 -31.09 19.74
N SER A 113 -8.18 -32.34 19.42
CA SER A 113 -9.19 -33.14 20.12
C SER A 113 -8.67 -33.43 21.53
N GLN A 114 -9.16 -32.66 22.51
CA GLN A 114 -9.00 -33.00 23.91
C GLN A 114 -9.64 -34.37 24.16
N SER A 115 -8.80 -35.40 24.26
CA SER A 115 -9.14 -36.69 24.81
C SER A 115 -9.49 -36.51 26.28
N THR A 116 -10.77 -36.71 26.60
CA THR A 116 -11.30 -36.90 27.94
C THR A 116 -10.48 -37.99 28.64
N GLN A 117 -9.63 -37.61 29.60
CA GLN A 117 -9.17 -38.55 30.61
C GLN A 117 -10.04 -38.37 31.84
N GLU A 118 -11.02 -39.25 31.98
CA GLU A 118 -11.71 -39.52 33.24
C GLU A 118 -10.65 -39.96 34.28
N GLY A 119 -10.37 -39.08 35.24
CA GLY A 119 -9.61 -39.45 36.44
C GLY A 119 -10.50 -40.28 37.37
N PRO A 120 -9.98 -41.37 37.99
CA PRO A 120 -10.80 -42.21 38.84
C PRO A 120 -11.16 -41.49 40.15
N ALA A 121 -12.40 -41.70 40.57
CA ALA A 121 -13.05 -41.14 41.76
C ALA A 121 -12.25 -41.41 43.05
N ARG A 122 -12.19 -40.39 43.93
CA ARG A 122 -11.77 -40.54 45.33
C ARG A 122 -12.75 -41.44 46.09
N PRO A 123 -12.29 -42.40 46.91
CA PRO A 123 -13.15 -43.02 47.90
C PRO A 123 -13.30 -42.10 49.15
N PRO A 124 -14.42 -42.23 49.89
CA PRO A 124 -14.77 -41.32 50.98
C PRO A 124 -14.06 -41.66 52.29
N MET A 125 -14.01 -40.65 53.17
CA MET A 125 -13.50 -40.74 54.54
C MET A 125 -14.41 -41.58 55.44
N GLU A 126 -13.80 -42.43 56.27
CA GLU A 126 -14.31 -43.01 57.53
C GLU A 126 -13.05 -43.47 58.33
N LYS A 127 -12.81 -43.21 59.61
CA LYS A 127 -13.49 -42.55 60.74
C LYS A 127 -12.42 -41.82 61.57
#